data_AF-A0A519FYZ7-F1
#
_entry.id   AF-A0A519FYZ7-F1
#
_cell.length_a   1.000
_cell.length_b   1.000
_cell.length_c   1.000
_cell.angle_alpha   90.00
_cell.angle_beta   90.00
_cell.angle_gamma   90.00
#
_symmetry.space_group_name_H-M   'P 1'
#
loop_
_entity.id
_entity.type
_entity.pdbx_description
1 polymer ?
#
loop_
_entity_poly.entity_id
_entity_poly.type
_entity_poly.pdbx_seq_one_letter_code
_entity_poly.pdbx_strand_id
1 'polypeptide(L)'
;MTLVVAADAGIPVEVAVDGHAPRTVGKGLHDIGDARLLVLDTADHAWVRGDELYETDGELRWNDDAVLVRDATWLRRYDTATRRWVDLNPTSGPARGREVAVSLQRPAGEVPDDYGFGGPRHRAPATAEFDEKAAVYRLDPGAWEGDALLDIDWAGDAAQLRVDDVVVDDRFWDGERWSVSLTDAGATPGSTVTLHLLPLSARSTVWLPEGAASRRAGADEALGAVDRVTLRTRGAWHPVV
;
A
#
# COMPACT_ATOMS: atom_id res chain seq x y z
N MET A 1 -13.33 -0.64 -27.27
CA MET A 1 -12.75 -0.02 -26.05
C MET A 1 -13.10 -0.90 -24.86
N THR A 2 -12.15 -1.18 -23.97
CA THR A 2 -12.39 -1.97 -22.75
C THR A 2 -12.18 -1.07 -21.53
N LEU A 3 -13.20 -0.95 -20.70
CA LEU A 3 -13.14 -0.30 -19.39
C LEU A 3 -12.87 -1.37 -18.33
N VAL A 4 -11.94 -1.11 -17.42
CA VAL A 4 -11.66 -1.99 -16.28
C VAL A 4 -12.10 -1.25 -15.02
N VAL A 5 -12.91 -1.91 -14.19
CA VAL A 5 -13.40 -1.38 -12.92
C VAL A 5 -13.13 -2.42 -11.84
N ALA A 6 -12.60 -1.99 -10.70
CA ALA A 6 -12.55 -2.83 -9.51
C ALA A 6 -13.78 -2.56 -8.65
N ALA A 7 -14.41 -3.61 -8.16
CA ALA A 7 -15.55 -3.51 -7.26
C ALA A 7 -15.04 -3.33 -5.82
N ASP A 8 -15.44 -2.25 -5.17
CA ASP A 8 -15.18 -2.09 -3.73
C ASP A 8 -16.15 -2.93 -2.91
N ALA A 9 -15.66 -3.54 -1.84
CA ALA A 9 -16.49 -4.33 -0.95
C ALA A 9 -17.67 -3.49 -0.40
N GLY A 10 -18.89 -3.97 -0.62
CA GLY A 10 -20.11 -3.29 -0.19
C GLY A 10 -20.62 -2.19 -1.14
N ILE A 11 -19.89 -1.88 -2.22
CA ILE A 11 -20.32 -0.93 -3.26
C ILE A 11 -20.64 -1.71 -4.54
N PRO A 12 -21.92 -1.83 -4.94
CA PRO A 12 -22.26 -2.52 -6.18
C PRO A 12 -21.76 -1.74 -7.39
N VAL A 13 -21.19 -2.44 -8.38
CA VAL A 13 -20.85 -1.83 -9.66
C VAL A 13 -22.13 -1.65 -10.47
N GLU A 14 -22.56 -0.40 -10.63
CA GLU A 14 -23.72 -0.04 -11.45
C GLU A 14 -23.27 0.45 -12.83
N VAL A 15 -23.94 -0.04 -13.87
CA VAL A 15 -23.72 0.39 -15.25
C VAL A 15 -24.98 1.03 -15.78
N ALA A 16 -24.85 2.27 -16.25
CA ALA A 16 -25.88 2.98 -17.00
C ALA A 16 -25.39 3.21 -18.44
N VAL A 17 -26.21 2.83 -19.41
CA VAL A 17 -25.97 3.06 -20.84
C VAL A 17 -27.15 3.84 -21.38
N ASP A 18 -26.90 4.85 -22.21
CA ASP A 18 -27.97 5.62 -22.84
C ASP A 18 -29.00 4.71 -23.51
N GLY A 19 -30.28 5.00 -23.24
CA GLY A 19 -31.41 4.20 -23.74
C GLY A 19 -31.65 2.86 -23.01
N HIS A 20 -30.89 2.54 -21.96
CA HIS A 20 -31.08 1.34 -21.14
C HIS A 20 -31.24 1.70 -19.66
N ALA A 21 -32.03 0.92 -18.92
CA ALA A 21 -32.13 1.07 -17.47
C ALA A 21 -30.79 0.73 -16.80
N PRO A 22 -30.37 1.46 -15.76
CA PRO A 22 -29.20 1.10 -14.96
C PRO A 22 -29.33 -0.32 -14.43
N ARG A 23 -28.21 -1.05 -14.39
CA ARG A 23 -28.15 -2.41 -13.85
C ARG A 23 -26.88 -2.63 -13.06
N THR A 24 -26.98 -3.43 -12.01
CA THR A 24 -25.81 -3.91 -11.28
C THR A 24 -25.15 -5.05 -12.04
N VAL A 25 -23.83 -5.05 -12.09
CA VAL A 25 -23.02 -6.12 -12.65
C VAL A 25 -22.07 -6.66 -11.57
N GLY A 26 -21.91 -7.98 -11.55
CA GLY A 26 -20.91 -8.63 -10.68
C GLY A 26 -19.54 -8.71 -11.36
N LYS A 27 -18.58 -9.33 -10.67
CA LYS A 27 -17.28 -9.70 -11.24
C LYS A 27 -17.43 -10.39 -12.60
N GLY A 28 -16.59 -10.01 -13.55
CA GLY A 28 -16.50 -10.65 -14.86
C GLY A 28 -16.59 -9.66 -16.01
N LEU A 29 -16.61 -10.21 -17.23
CA LEU A 29 -16.69 -9.43 -18.46
C LEU A 29 -18.16 -9.20 -18.84
N HIS A 30 -18.48 -7.96 -19.17
CA HIS A 30 -19.80 -7.53 -19.61
C HIS A 30 -19.69 -6.77 -20.93
N ASP A 31 -20.50 -7.15 -21.91
CA ASP A 31 -20.68 -6.38 -23.13
C ASP A 31 -21.65 -5.22 -22.84
N ILE A 32 -21.21 -3.97 -23.05
CA ILE A 32 -21.91 -2.72 -22.73
C ILE A 32 -21.98 -1.86 -24.00
N GLY A 33 -23.00 -2.08 -24.83
CA GLY A 33 -23.11 -1.45 -26.14
C GLY A 33 -21.97 -1.89 -27.06
N ASP A 34 -21.17 -0.95 -27.56
CA ASP A 34 -19.95 -1.18 -28.34
C ASP A 34 -18.66 -1.24 -27.48
N ALA A 35 -18.81 -1.02 -26.17
CA ALA A 35 -17.74 -1.13 -25.18
C ALA A 35 -17.80 -2.47 -24.43
N ARG A 36 -16.68 -2.81 -23.79
CA ARG A 36 -16.57 -3.95 -22.88
C ARG A 36 -16.22 -3.42 -21.49
N LEU A 37 -16.81 -4.01 -20.47
CA LEU A 37 -16.51 -3.73 -19.07
C LEU A 37 -15.98 -5.00 -18.42
N LEU A 38 -14.77 -4.96 -17.87
CA LEU A 38 -14.26 -6.01 -17.00
C LEU A 38 -14.34 -5.53 -15.55
N VAL A 39 -15.08 -6.28 -14.73
CA VAL A 39 -15.19 -6.04 -13.29
C VAL A 39 -14.31 -7.03 -12.53
N LEU A 40 -13.35 -6.50 -11.77
CA LEU A 40 -12.45 -7.27 -10.91
C LEU A 40 -12.93 -7.25 -9.46
N ASP A 41 -12.58 -8.29 -8.69
CA ASP A 41 -12.85 -8.31 -7.24
C ASP A 41 -11.96 -7.33 -6.48
N THR A 42 -10.76 -7.07 -6.99
CA THR A 42 -9.82 -6.09 -6.46
C THR A 42 -8.94 -5.55 -7.59
N ALA A 43 -8.45 -4.32 -7.45
CA ALA A 43 -7.45 -3.72 -8.32
C ALA A 43 -6.00 -4.04 -7.89
N ASP A 44 -5.78 -4.64 -6.71
CA ASP A 44 -4.46 -4.72 -6.05
C ASP A 44 -3.38 -5.38 -6.90
N HIS A 45 -3.80 -6.26 -7.81
CA HIS A 45 -2.92 -7.03 -8.68
C HIS A 45 -3.07 -6.67 -10.16
N ALA A 46 -3.94 -5.73 -10.50
CA ALA A 46 -4.33 -5.43 -11.88
C ALA A 46 -3.48 -4.30 -12.47
N TRP A 47 -2.97 -4.52 -13.69
CA TRP A 47 -2.13 -3.56 -14.40
C TRP A 47 -2.65 -3.34 -15.81
N VAL A 48 -2.84 -2.08 -16.21
CA VAL A 48 -3.34 -1.72 -17.55
C VAL A 48 -2.23 -1.04 -18.34
N ARG A 49 -1.94 -1.57 -19.53
CA ARG A 49 -1.00 -0.99 -20.51
C ARG A 49 -1.70 -0.86 -21.85
N GLY A 50 -2.18 0.34 -22.18
CA GLY A 50 -2.97 0.54 -23.40
C GLY A 50 -4.26 -0.27 -23.37
N ASP A 51 -4.41 -1.23 -24.29
CA ASP A 51 -5.52 -2.18 -24.36
C ASP A 51 -5.20 -3.56 -23.74
N GLU A 52 -3.98 -3.74 -23.21
CA GLU A 52 -3.57 -4.94 -22.49
C GLU A 52 -3.90 -4.82 -20.99
N LEU A 53 -4.35 -5.93 -20.42
CA LEU A 53 -4.57 -6.08 -18.99
C LEU A 53 -3.76 -7.26 -18.47
N TYR A 54 -3.00 -7.02 -17.42
CA TYR A 54 -2.21 -8.01 -16.70
C TYR A 54 -2.69 -8.13 -15.27
N GLU A 55 -2.44 -9.29 -14.67
CA GLU A 55 -2.64 -9.51 -13.25
C GLU A 55 -1.44 -10.26 -12.67
N THR A 56 -0.89 -9.77 -11.56
CA THR A 56 0.28 -10.37 -10.90
C THR A 56 0.39 -9.96 -9.43
N ASP A 57 1.00 -10.83 -8.62
CA ASP A 57 1.42 -10.53 -7.25
C ASP A 57 2.80 -9.85 -7.15
N GLY A 58 3.50 -9.69 -8.28
CA GLY A 58 4.75 -8.94 -8.35
C GLY A 58 4.56 -7.52 -8.87
N GLU A 59 5.68 -6.91 -9.27
CA GLU A 59 5.67 -5.59 -9.90
C GLU A 59 5.80 -5.73 -11.42
N LEU A 60 5.08 -4.87 -12.15
CA LEU A 60 5.28 -4.68 -13.59
C LEU A 60 5.87 -3.31 -13.89
N ARG A 61 6.72 -3.28 -14.90
CA ARG A 61 7.06 -2.06 -15.63
C ARG A 61 7.08 -2.35 -17.11
N TRP A 62 7.04 -1.32 -17.93
CA TRP A 62 7.12 -1.49 -19.38
C TRP A 62 7.78 -0.29 -20.04
N ASN A 63 8.30 -0.53 -21.22
CA ASN A 63 8.65 0.49 -22.20
C ASN A 63 7.86 0.23 -23.50
N ASP A 64 8.24 0.86 -24.61
CA ASP A 64 7.55 0.65 -25.89
C ASP A 64 7.70 -0.80 -26.40
N ASP A 65 8.81 -1.46 -26.06
CA ASP A 65 9.20 -2.74 -26.66
C ASP A 65 8.82 -3.97 -25.82
N ALA A 66 8.70 -3.84 -24.49
CA ALA A 66 8.55 -4.98 -23.59
C ALA A 66 7.78 -4.65 -22.30
N VAL A 67 7.09 -5.67 -21.81
CA VAL A 67 6.63 -5.75 -20.41
C VAL A 67 7.68 -6.53 -19.61
N LEU A 68 8.05 -5.97 -18.48
CA LEU A 68 9.03 -6.52 -17.56
C LEU A 68 8.34 -6.82 -16.23
N VAL A 69 8.65 -7.97 -15.65
CA VAL A 69 8.13 -8.44 -14.36
C VAL A 69 9.29 -8.65 -13.38
N ARG A 70 9.02 -8.42 -12.10
CA ARG A 70 9.89 -8.88 -11.01
C ARG A 70 9.05 -9.31 -9.80
N ASP A 71 9.68 -10.10 -8.94
CA ASP A 71 9.14 -10.53 -7.64
C ASP A 71 7.75 -11.19 -7.68
N ALA A 72 7.32 -11.69 -8.84
CA ALA A 72 6.01 -12.34 -9.03
C ALA A 72 6.10 -13.87 -8.84
N THR A 73 5.14 -14.47 -8.14
CA THR A 73 4.95 -15.94 -8.16
C THR A 73 3.97 -16.38 -9.23
N TRP A 74 3.10 -15.48 -9.69
CA TRP A 74 2.20 -15.70 -10.82
C TRP A 74 2.01 -14.43 -11.64
N LEU A 75 1.76 -14.62 -12.93
CA LEU A 75 1.46 -13.56 -13.86
C LEU A 75 0.45 -14.10 -14.86
N ARG A 76 -0.55 -13.31 -15.22
CA ARG A 76 -1.50 -13.65 -16.29
C ARG A 76 -1.82 -12.42 -17.11
N ARG A 77 -2.09 -12.62 -18.40
CA ARG A 77 -2.57 -11.57 -19.31
C ARG A 77 -3.99 -11.90 -19.77
N TYR A 78 -4.83 -10.89 -19.84
CA TYR A 78 -6.16 -11.03 -20.39
C TYR A 78 -6.11 -11.01 -21.93
N ASP A 79 -6.54 -12.09 -22.56
CA ASP A 79 -6.70 -12.18 -24.01
C ASP A 79 -8.12 -11.72 -24.39
N THR A 80 -8.19 -10.59 -25.08
CA THR A 80 -9.45 -9.96 -25.50
C THR A 80 -10.13 -10.67 -26.68
N ALA A 81 -9.41 -11.49 -27.44
CA ALA A 81 -9.95 -12.27 -28.55
C ALA A 81 -10.62 -13.55 -28.03
N THR A 82 -9.96 -14.26 -27.11
CA THR A 82 -10.50 -15.50 -26.51
C THR A 82 -11.35 -15.25 -25.25
N ARG A 83 -11.35 -14.02 -24.72
CA ARG A 83 -12.05 -13.58 -23.51
C ARG A 83 -11.62 -14.38 -22.27
N ARG A 84 -10.33 -14.70 -22.15
CA ARG A 84 -9.78 -15.54 -21.08
C ARG A 84 -8.48 -14.98 -20.54
N TRP A 85 -8.18 -15.33 -19.29
CA TRP A 85 -6.86 -15.17 -18.73
C TRP A 85 -5.92 -16.25 -19.29
N VAL A 86 -4.73 -15.82 -19.69
CA VAL A 86 -3.63 -16.68 -20.13
C VAL A 86 -2.53 -16.55 -19.10
N ASP A 87 -2.19 -17.66 -18.43
CA ASP A 87 -1.09 -17.70 -17.48
C ASP A 87 0.24 -17.54 -18.22
N LEU A 88 1.09 -16.68 -17.67
CA LEU A 88 2.44 -16.41 -18.13
C LEU A 88 3.40 -16.89 -17.04
N ASN A 89 4.57 -17.36 -17.42
CA ASN A 89 5.53 -17.86 -16.44
C ASN A 89 6.43 -16.70 -15.96
N PRO A 90 6.28 -16.21 -14.71
CA PRO A 90 7.19 -15.22 -14.19
C PRO A 90 8.58 -15.87 -14.04
N THR A 91 9.58 -15.26 -14.66
CA THR A 91 10.97 -15.72 -14.58
C THR A 91 11.68 -15.25 -13.30
N SER A 92 11.05 -14.35 -12.55
CA SER A 92 11.46 -13.90 -11.21
C SER A 92 10.73 -14.70 -10.12
N GLY A 93 11.41 -15.06 -9.04
CA GLY A 93 10.76 -15.47 -7.79
C GLY A 93 10.61 -14.28 -6.84
N PRO A 94 9.83 -14.40 -5.76
CA PRO A 94 9.57 -13.30 -4.83
C PRO A 94 10.83 -12.92 -4.05
N ALA A 95 11.01 -11.62 -3.85
CA ALA A 95 12.04 -11.07 -2.96
C ALA A 95 11.92 -11.66 -1.55
N ARG A 96 13.00 -12.26 -1.04
CA ARG A 96 13.05 -12.74 0.34
C ARG A 96 13.35 -11.57 1.28
N GLY A 97 12.55 -11.46 2.33
CA GLY A 97 12.76 -10.50 3.41
C GLY A 97 13.56 -11.07 4.57
N ARG A 98 14.26 -10.21 5.28
CA ARG A 98 14.81 -10.49 6.61
C ARG A 98 14.22 -9.51 7.62
N GLU A 99 14.08 -9.96 8.87
CA GLU A 99 13.62 -9.10 9.95
C GLU A 99 14.65 -8.01 10.28
N VAL A 100 14.15 -6.83 10.60
CA VAL A 100 14.91 -5.64 10.98
C VAL A 100 14.79 -5.45 12.48
N ALA A 101 15.91 -5.23 13.16
CA ALA A 101 15.87 -5.00 14.59
C ALA A 101 15.25 -3.62 14.89
N VAL A 102 14.31 -3.58 15.82
CA VAL A 102 13.59 -2.38 16.23
C VAL A 102 13.86 -2.12 17.70
N SER A 103 14.25 -0.89 18.04
CA SER A 103 14.47 -0.48 19.43
C SER A 103 13.74 0.84 19.73
N LEU A 104 12.92 0.84 20.79
CA LEU A 104 12.28 2.05 21.29
C LEU A 104 13.33 2.98 21.90
N GLN A 105 13.45 4.19 21.36
CA GLN A 105 14.37 5.22 21.83
C GLN A 105 13.66 6.20 22.77
N ARG A 106 12.40 6.53 22.46
CA ARG A 106 11.56 7.40 23.28
C ARG A 106 10.11 6.90 23.24
N PRO A 107 9.44 6.72 24.39
CA PRO A 107 8.02 6.40 24.41
C PRO A 107 7.18 7.55 23.85
N ALA A 108 5.95 7.24 23.42
CA ALA A 108 4.99 8.27 23.02
C ALA A 108 4.57 9.13 24.21
N GLY A 109 4.18 10.37 23.91
CA GLY A 109 3.46 11.23 24.85
C GLY A 109 1.96 10.93 24.84
N GLU A 110 1.23 11.60 25.73
CA GLU A 110 -0.24 11.53 25.75
C GLU A 110 -0.81 12.21 24.50
N VAL A 111 -1.73 11.51 23.83
CA VAL A 111 -2.40 11.97 22.61
C VAL A 111 -3.84 12.41 22.91
N PRO A 112 -4.32 13.50 22.31
CA PRO A 112 -5.75 13.84 22.36
C PRO A 112 -6.59 12.79 21.62
N ASP A 113 -7.91 12.82 21.84
CA ASP A 113 -8.82 11.96 21.10
C ASP A 113 -8.79 12.22 19.61
N ASP A 114 -8.73 13.49 19.23
CA ASP A 114 -8.63 13.94 17.86
C ASP A 114 -7.72 15.18 17.79
N TYR A 115 -6.92 15.25 16.74
CA TYR A 115 -6.17 16.45 16.38
C TYR A 115 -7.08 17.41 15.60
N GLY A 116 -6.95 18.71 15.91
CA GLY A 116 -7.96 19.75 15.70
C GLY A 116 -8.78 19.75 14.41
N PHE A 117 -9.96 20.39 14.47
CA PHE A 117 -10.87 20.53 13.33
C PHE A 117 -10.57 21.77 12.49
N GLY A 118 -10.30 21.56 11.20
CA GLY A 118 -10.19 22.58 10.18
C GLY A 118 -11.54 22.99 9.59
N GLY A 119 -12.52 23.35 10.41
CA GLY A 119 -13.92 23.37 9.99
C GLY A 119 -14.54 21.99 10.16
N PRO A 120 -15.21 21.38 9.16
CA PRO A 120 -15.83 20.06 9.31
C PRO A 120 -14.86 18.88 9.12
N ARG A 121 -13.55 19.12 8.94
CA ARG A 121 -12.55 18.08 8.62
C ARG A 121 -11.45 18.03 9.67
N HIS A 122 -10.96 16.85 9.97
CA HIS A 122 -9.74 16.65 10.76
C HIS A 122 -8.55 17.33 10.08
N ARG A 123 -7.62 17.86 10.87
CA ARG A 123 -6.30 18.31 10.41
C ARG A 123 -5.22 17.42 11.00
N ALA A 124 -4.15 17.24 10.24
CA ALA A 124 -2.92 16.68 10.77
C ALA A 124 -2.40 17.56 11.93
N PRO A 125 -1.78 16.96 12.96
CA PRO A 125 -1.10 17.71 14.01
C PRO A 125 -0.01 18.61 13.43
N ALA A 126 0.29 19.71 14.12
CA ALA A 126 1.45 20.53 13.77
C ALA A 126 2.74 19.73 13.99
N THR A 127 3.80 20.00 13.22
CA THR A 127 5.08 19.28 13.32
C THR A 127 5.62 19.20 14.75
N ALA A 128 5.58 20.30 15.49
CA ALA A 128 6.05 20.34 16.88
C ALA A 128 5.21 19.44 17.81
N GLU A 129 3.89 19.40 17.60
CA GLU A 129 2.98 18.53 18.37
C GLU A 129 3.21 17.06 18.04
N PHE A 130 3.42 16.74 16.76
CA PHE A 130 3.81 15.41 16.32
C PHE A 130 5.13 14.98 16.98
N ASP A 131 6.17 15.82 16.92
CA ASP A 131 7.48 15.52 17.50
C ASP A 131 7.46 15.43 19.02
N GLU A 132 6.54 16.10 19.70
CA GLU A 132 6.36 15.96 21.15
C GLU A 132 5.70 14.61 21.49
N LYS A 133 4.69 14.21 20.73
CA LYS A 133 3.79 13.10 21.09
C LYS A 133 4.19 11.75 20.49
N ALA A 134 4.94 11.73 19.39
CA ALA A 134 5.33 10.50 18.72
C ALA A 134 6.32 9.67 19.55
N ALA A 135 6.09 8.36 19.61
CA ALA A 135 7.12 7.40 19.98
C ALA A 135 8.22 7.42 18.90
N VAL A 136 9.47 7.25 19.31
CA VAL A 136 10.62 7.21 18.39
C VAL A 136 11.25 5.84 18.48
N TYR A 137 11.29 5.13 17.35
CA TYR A 137 11.93 3.84 17.19
C TYR A 137 13.16 3.99 16.30
N ARG A 138 14.28 3.37 16.69
CA ARG A 138 15.43 3.17 15.79
C ARG A 138 15.25 1.84 15.08
N LEU A 139 15.37 1.89 13.75
CA LEU A 139 15.35 0.72 12.87
C LEU A 139 16.79 0.41 12.47
N ASP A 140 17.24 -0.82 12.67
CA ASP A 140 18.56 -1.28 12.25
C ASP A 140 18.44 -2.24 11.06
N PRO A 141 18.39 -1.72 9.82
CA PRO A 141 18.35 -2.54 8.62
C PRO A 141 19.62 -3.38 8.40
N GLY A 142 20.72 -3.12 9.13
CA GLY A 142 22.03 -3.73 8.92
C GLY A 142 22.61 -3.36 7.55
N ALA A 143 23.53 -4.18 7.02
CA ALA A 143 24.08 -3.99 5.68
C ALA A 143 23.12 -4.49 4.59
N TRP A 144 22.92 -3.74 3.51
CA TRP A 144 22.19 -4.19 2.33
C TRP A 144 22.86 -3.73 1.04
N GLU A 145 22.50 -4.40 -0.05
CA GLU A 145 22.95 -4.09 -1.39
C GLU A 145 21.72 -4.09 -2.31
N GLY A 146 21.83 -3.37 -3.43
CA GLY A 146 20.76 -3.29 -4.43
C GLY A 146 19.53 -2.51 -3.98
N ASP A 147 18.41 -2.80 -4.63
CA ASP A 147 17.14 -2.11 -4.47
C ASP A 147 16.38 -2.60 -3.23
N ALA A 148 16.67 -2.00 -2.08
CA ALA A 148 16.12 -2.40 -0.78
C ALA A 148 14.82 -1.65 -0.42
N LEU A 149 13.79 -2.43 -0.06
CA LEU A 149 12.50 -1.99 0.46
C LEU A 149 12.41 -2.31 1.95
N LEU A 150 12.05 -1.30 2.74
CA LEU A 150 11.69 -1.44 4.13
C LEU A 150 10.16 -1.57 4.26
N ASP A 151 9.72 -2.75 4.67
CA ASP A 151 8.33 -3.08 4.94
C ASP A 151 8.05 -2.92 6.43
N ILE A 152 7.03 -2.13 6.77
CA ILE A 152 6.66 -1.77 8.12
C ILE A 152 5.21 -2.18 8.33
N ASP A 153 4.98 -3.21 9.14
CA ASP A 153 3.67 -3.57 9.69
C ASP A 153 3.50 -2.77 10.99
N TRP A 154 2.57 -1.80 11.00
CA TRP A 154 2.41 -0.83 12.09
C TRP A 154 0.94 -0.50 12.34
N ALA A 155 0.69 0.17 13.46
CA ALA A 155 -0.60 0.78 13.75
C ALA A 155 -0.44 2.06 14.59
N GLY A 156 -1.20 3.09 14.25
CA GLY A 156 -1.16 4.40 14.89
C GLY A 156 -2.11 5.37 14.22
N ASP A 157 -1.87 6.66 14.39
CA ASP A 157 -2.58 7.72 13.68
C ASP A 157 -1.80 8.07 12.41
N ALA A 158 -0.57 8.54 12.61
CA ALA A 158 0.37 8.88 11.56
C ALA A 158 1.78 8.41 11.94
N ALA A 159 2.59 8.14 10.92
CA ALA A 159 4.00 7.83 11.09
C ALA A 159 4.86 8.60 10.09
N GLN A 160 6.08 8.94 10.51
CA GLN A 160 7.12 9.52 9.67
C GLN A 160 8.35 8.62 9.71
N LEU A 161 8.86 8.26 8.54
CA LEU A 161 10.16 7.63 8.39
C LEU A 161 11.19 8.74 8.21
N ARG A 162 12.26 8.69 9.00
CA ARG A 162 13.35 9.64 8.90
C ARG A 162 14.67 8.93 8.62
N VAL A 163 15.48 9.57 7.80
CA VAL A 163 16.86 9.18 7.50
C VAL A 163 17.74 10.34 7.92
N ASP A 164 18.64 10.07 8.87
CA ASP A 164 19.54 11.08 9.43
C ASP A 164 18.76 12.34 9.91
N ASP A 165 17.63 12.09 10.58
CA ASP A 165 16.66 13.06 11.14
C ASP A 165 15.86 13.88 10.09
N VAL A 166 16.01 13.56 8.80
CA VAL A 166 15.21 14.16 7.73
C VAL A 166 14.01 13.28 7.43
N VAL A 167 12.80 13.85 7.42
CA VAL A 167 11.59 13.14 6.97
C VAL A 167 11.73 12.80 5.49
N VAL A 168 11.72 11.50 5.18
CA VAL A 168 11.82 10.99 3.81
C VAL A 168 10.48 10.50 3.27
N ASP A 169 9.59 10.06 4.17
CA ASP A 169 8.26 9.58 3.83
C ASP A 169 7.35 9.67 5.08
N ASP A 170 6.05 9.79 4.86
CA ASP A 170 5.02 9.81 5.92
C ASP A 170 3.74 9.10 5.48
N ARG A 171 2.98 8.57 6.45
CA ARG A 171 1.73 7.85 6.17
C ARG A 171 0.73 7.99 7.30
N PHE A 172 -0.55 8.13 6.95
CA PHE A 172 -1.68 7.90 7.86
C PHE A 172 -2.06 6.43 7.87
N TRP A 173 -2.37 5.90 9.05
CA TRP A 173 -2.67 4.49 9.17
C TRP A 173 -4.07 4.16 8.66
N ASP A 174 -4.13 3.19 7.75
CA ASP A 174 -5.35 2.64 7.14
C ASP A 174 -5.51 1.13 7.40
N GLY A 175 -4.60 0.54 8.18
CA GLY A 175 -4.53 -0.90 8.41
C GLY A 175 -3.55 -1.65 7.52
N GLU A 176 -2.97 -0.98 6.52
CA GLU A 176 -2.03 -1.61 5.60
C GLU A 176 -0.57 -1.48 6.03
N ARG A 177 0.26 -2.37 5.47
CA ARG A 177 1.71 -2.26 5.52
C ARG A 177 2.18 -1.03 4.76
N TRP A 178 3.17 -0.35 5.32
CA TRP A 178 3.92 0.69 4.63
C TRP A 178 5.24 0.14 4.07
N SER A 179 5.50 0.38 2.78
CA SER A 179 6.73 -0.08 2.11
C SER A 179 7.49 1.12 1.56
N VAL A 180 8.76 1.30 1.94
CA VAL A 180 9.58 2.45 1.53
C VAL A 180 10.89 1.98 0.89
N SER A 181 11.22 2.52 -0.27
CA SER A 181 12.51 2.26 -0.92
C SER A 181 13.60 3.03 -0.18
N LEU A 182 14.54 2.32 0.45
CA LEU A 182 15.66 2.96 1.15
C LEU A 182 16.57 3.71 0.18
N THR A 183 16.68 3.23 -1.05
CA THR A 183 17.48 3.89 -2.09
C THR A 183 16.84 5.20 -2.53
N ASP A 184 15.53 5.20 -2.80
CA ASP A 184 14.82 6.42 -3.22
C ASP A 184 14.68 7.44 -2.08
N ALA A 185 14.64 6.95 -0.84
CA ALA A 185 14.73 7.76 0.37
C ALA A 185 16.14 8.34 0.64
N GLY A 186 17.14 7.98 -0.16
CA GLY A 186 18.53 8.45 -0.01
C GLY A 186 19.28 7.84 1.18
N ALA A 187 18.77 6.76 1.78
CA ALA A 187 19.44 6.06 2.87
C ALA A 187 20.62 5.23 2.35
N THR A 188 21.69 5.19 3.14
CA THR A 188 22.83 4.30 2.93
C THR A 188 22.92 3.30 4.07
N PRO A 189 23.67 2.17 3.93
CA PRO A 189 23.91 1.23 5.03
C PRO A 189 24.46 1.84 6.33
N GLY A 190 25.04 3.05 6.28
CA GLY A 190 25.51 3.79 7.45
C GLY A 190 24.52 4.82 8.01
N SER A 191 23.39 5.07 7.35
CA SER A 191 22.41 6.07 7.77
C SER A 191 21.66 5.64 9.03
N THR A 192 21.25 6.63 9.83
CA THR A 192 20.33 6.41 10.94
C THR A 192 18.89 6.45 10.44
N VAL A 193 18.20 5.32 10.55
CA VAL A 193 16.77 5.23 10.18
C VAL A 193 15.93 5.23 11.45
N THR A 194 15.00 6.18 11.56
CA THR A 194 14.03 6.24 12.67
C THR A 194 12.60 6.26 12.17
N LEU A 195 11.71 5.60 12.92
CA LEU A 195 10.27 5.68 12.75
C LEU A 195 9.70 6.50 13.90
N HIS A 196 9.07 7.62 13.56
CA HIS A 196 8.33 8.45 14.50
C HIS A 196 6.86 8.06 14.34
N LEU A 197 6.29 7.47 15.39
CA LEU A 197 4.93 6.93 15.36
C LEU A 197 4.05 7.68 16.34
N LEU A 198 3.03 8.35 15.82
CA LEU A 198 1.98 8.98 16.63
C LEU A 198 0.89 7.94 16.95
N PRO A 199 0.61 7.66 18.24
CA PRO A 199 -0.49 6.78 18.59
C PRO A 199 -1.86 7.37 18.21
N LEU A 200 -2.80 6.50 17.87
CA LEU A 200 -4.20 6.85 17.63
C LEU A 200 -5.03 6.58 18.88
N SER A 201 -5.72 7.60 19.42
CA SER A 201 -6.64 7.41 20.55
C SER A 201 -7.70 6.35 20.21
N ALA A 202 -8.00 5.48 21.17
CA ALA A 202 -9.10 4.51 21.08
C ALA A 202 -10.46 5.20 20.85
N ARG A 203 -10.56 6.48 21.27
CA ARG A 203 -11.75 7.33 21.17
C ARG A 203 -11.79 8.20 19.91
N SER A 204 -10.79 8.11 19.02
CA SER A 204 -10.75 8.95 17.82
C SER A 204 -11.98 8.77 16.92
N THR A 205 -12.41 9.87 16.31
CA THR A 205 -13.51 9.89 15.35
C THR A 205 -13.06 9.75 13.90
N VAL A 206 -11.76 9.61 13.66
CA VAL A 206 -11.19 9.31 12.33
C VAL A 206 -11.81 8.01 11.80
N TRP A 207 -12.27 8.07 10.56
CA TRP A 207 -12.79 6.89 9.86
C TRP A 207 -11.63 5.98 9.45
N LEU A 208 -11.81 4.68 9.66
CA LEU A 208 -10.86 3.63 9.32
C LEU A 208 -11.58 2.48 8.60
N PRO A 209 -10.89 1.73 7.74
CA PRO A 209 -11.36 0.44 7.26
C PRO A 209 -11.70 -0.51 8.41
N GLU A 210 -12.63 -1.45 8.20
CA GLU A 210 -13.23 -2.28 9.25
C GLU A 210 -12.21 -3.00 10.15
N GLY A 211 -11.17 -3.59 9.55
CA GLY A 211 -10.10 -4.28 10.28
C GLY A 211 -9.27 -3.34 11.16
N ALA A 212 -8.92 -2.17 10.63
CA ALA A 212 -8.18 -1.13 11.37
C ALA A 212 -9.05 -0.52 12.48
N ALA A 213 -10.32 -0.24 12.21
CA ALA A 213 -11.29 0.25 13.19
C ALA A 213 -11.46 -0.74 14.36
N SER A 214 -11.59 -2.04 14.05
CA SER A 214 -11.69 -3.10 15.05
C SER A 214 -10.43 -3.19 15.91
N ARG A 215 -9.26 -3.07 15.30
CA ARG A 215 -7.97 -3.05 16.02
C ARG A 215 -7.83 -1.83 16.93
N ARG A 216 -8.24 -0.63 16.48
CA ARG A 216 -8.28 0.58 17.32
C ARG A 216 -9.20 0.42 18.52
N ALA A 217 -10.41 -0.12 18.31
CA ALA A 217 -11.39 -0.33 19.36
C ALA A 217 -10.94 -1.33 20.43
N GLY A 218 -9.97 -2.20 20.12
CA GLY A 218 -9.37 -3.14 21.06
C GLY A 218 -8.23 -2.55 21.91
N ALA A 219 -7.81 -1.30 21.69
CA ALA A 219 -6.81 -0.63 22.52
C ALA A 219 -7.43 -0.02 23.77
N ASP A 220 -6.70 -0.03 24.89
CA ASP A 220 -7.19 0.52 26.17
C ASP A 220 -7.35 2.05 26.12
N GLU A 221 -6.28 2.77 25.74
CA GLU A 221 -6.26 4.24 25.68
C GLU A 221 -5.90 4.75 24.28
N ALA A 222 -4.79 4.27 23.73
CA ALA A 222 -4.34 4.61 22.39
C ALA A 222 -3.63 3.42 21.73
N LEU A 223 -3.80 3.29 20.42
CA LEU A 223 -3.13 2.32 19.58
C LEU A 223 -1.84 2.93 19.02
N GLY A 224 -0.69 2.40 19.43
CA GLY A 224 0.62 2.73 18.87
C GLY A 224 1.49 1.49 18.88
N ALA A 225 1.69 0.87 17.73
CA ALA A 225 2.40 -0.40 17.60
C ALA A 225 3.29 -0.43 16.35
N VAL A 226 4.48 -1.00 16.51
CA VAL A 226 5.35 -1.45 15.42
C VAL A 226 5.40 -2.97 15.54
N ASP A 227 4.62 -3.66 14.73
CA ASP A 227 4.42 -5.12 14.87
C ASP A 227 5.59 -5.88 14.27
N ARG A 228 6.04 -5.45 13.09
CA ARG A 228 7.14 -6.09 12.37
C ARG A 228 7.75 -5.11 11.38
N VAL A 229 9.07 -5.17 11.28
CA VAL A 229 9.81 -4.47 10.23
C VAL A 229 10.66 -5.49 9.48
N THR A 230 10.58 -5.48 8.15
CA THR A 230 11.28 -6.42 7.28
C THR A 230 12.02 -5.64 6.21
N LEU A 231 13.25 -6.03 5.90
CA LEU A 231 13.98 -5.53 4.75
C LEU A 231 13.95 -6.58 3.64
N ARG A 232 13.43 -6.19 2.47
CA ARG A 232 13.45 -7.00 1.24
C ARG A 232 14.37 -6.35 0.22
N THR A 233 15.08 -7.15 -0.55
CA THR A 233 15.79 -6.67 -1.74
C THR A 233 15.02 -7.11 -2.97
N ARG A 234 14.57 -6.16 -3.78
CA ARG A 234 13.80 -6.43 -4.99
C ARG A 234 14.65 -7.16 -6.03
N GLY A 235 14.02 -8.10 -6.72
CA GLY A 235 14.64 -8.86 -7.80
C GLY A 235 14.96 -8.01 -9.03
N ALA A 236 15.75 -8.58 -9.93
CA ALA A 236 15.97 -7.98 -11.24
C ALA A 236 14.68 -7.99 -12.07
N TRP A 237 14.60 -7.07 -13.02
CA TRP A 237 13.53 -7.04 -14.02
C TRP A 237 13.79 -8.09 -15.10
N HIS A 238 12.77 -8.87 -15.44
CA HIS A 238 12.82 -9.87 -16.49
C HIS A 238 11.72 -9.65 -17.55
N PRO A 239 12.01 -9.87 -18.84
CA PRO A 239 10.97 -9.87 -19.87
C PRO A 239 9.87 -10.90 -19.57
N VAL A 240 8.64 -10.47 -19.76
CA VAL A 240 7.49 -11.37 -19.86
C VAL A 240 7.61 -12.11 -21.19
N VAL A 241 7.62 -13.44 -21.15
CA VAL A 241 7.72 -14.35 -22.31
C VAL A 241 6.43 -15.14 -22.51
#